data_AF-A0A958ARI0-F1
#
_entry.id   AF-A0A958ARI0-F1
#
_cell.length_a   1.000
_cell.length_b   1.000
_cell.length_c   1.000
_cell.angle_alpha   90.00
_cell.angle_beta   90.00
_cell.angle_gamma   90.00
#
_symmetry.space_group_name_H-M   'P 1'
#
loop_
_entity.id
_entity.type
_entity.pdbx_description
1 polymer ?
#
loop_
_entity_poly.entity_id
_entity_poly.type
_entity_poly.pdbx_seq_one_letter_code
_entity_poly.pdbx_strand_id
1 'polypeptide(L)'
;MAMYDDEPTMMGSGRPSATLVIRQGPQAGMSFPLTGNQAVMGREEGLEIVLQDPESSRRHARVYWQAGHYIIEDMGSTNGTFVNGIQITGPQFLNAGDSIGIGQTALVFQVASGGPSNVAPQYQPAPVQAPPAGVPASGGSSDNKWTQYALYGCGCLLLVTICVLLTIAFLIILYPETLDGLSQVGYDALVLAHMVVNFM
;
A
#
# COMPACT_ATOMS: atom_id res chain seq x y z
N MET A 1 8.62 -48.50 -35.75
CA MET A 1 9.22 -48.69 -34.42
C MET A 1 9.74 -47.34 -33.97
N ALA A 2 8.87 -46.50 -33.41
CA ALA A 2 9.21 -45.17 -32.93
C ALA A 2 9.08 -45.20 -31.41
N MET A 3 10.21 -45.37 -30.72
CA MET A 3 10.31 -44.93 -29.33
C MET A 3 10.97 -43.55 -29.41
N TYR A 4 10.18 -42.52 -29.16
CA TYR A 4 10.71 -41.25 -28.70
C TYR A 4 11.14 -41.52 -27.26
N ASP A 5 12.45 -41.53 -27.02
CA ASP A 5 13.00 -41.48 -25.67
C ASP A 5 12.61 -40.12 -25.09
N ASP A 6 11.49 -40.05 -24.39
CA ASP A 6 11.16 -38.96 -23.47
C ASP A 6 12.18 -39.01 -22.32
N GLU A 7 13.37 -38.46 -22.58
CA GLU A 7 14.29 -38.03 -21.52
C GLU A 7 13.53 -37.05 -20.62
N PRO A 8 13.31 -37.37 -19.33
CA PRO A 8 12.69 -36.42 -18.41
C PRO A 8 13.66 -35.27 -18.24
N THR A 9 13.32 -34.11 -18.80
CA THR A 9 14.11 -32.87 -18.71
C THR A 9 14.32 -32.50 -17.25
N MET A 10 15.43 -32.95 -16.67
CA MET A 10 15.92 -32.59 -15.33
C MET A 10 16.45 -31.13 -15.30
N MET A 11 15.70 -30.17 -15.87
CA MET A 11 15.98 -28.74 -15.74
C MET A 11 15.05 -28.16 -14.68
N GLY A 12 15.44 -28.31 -13.41
CA GLY A 12 14.59 -27.93 -12.30
C GLY A 12 15.35 -27.53 -11.05
N SER A 13 16.38 -26.69 -11.15
CA SER A 13 16.59 -25.66 -10.11
C SER A 13 15.46 -24.61 -10.24
N GLY A 14 14.23 -25.11 -10.17
CA GLY A 14 13.04 -24.53 -10.77
C GLY A 14 12.61 -23.28 -10.04
N ARG A 15 12.23 -22.25 -10.79
CA ARG A 15 11.60 -21.06 -10.22
C ARG A 15 10.43 -21.52 -9.35
N PRO A 16 10.36 -21.08 -8.08
CA PRO A 16 9.29 -21.52 -7.22
C PRO A 16 7.98 -21.01 -7.82
N SER A 17 6.96 -21.86 -7.91
CA SER A 17 5.69 -21.46 -8.48
C SER A 17 5.09 -20.36 -7.62
N ALA A 18 4.73 -19.24 -8.24
CA ALA A 18 4.14 -18.12 -7.53
C ALA A 18 2.75 -17.81 -8.06
N THR A 19 1.92 -17.21 -7.22
CA THR A 19 0.53 -16.86 -7.53
C THR A 19 0.19 -15.55 -6.86
N LEU A 20 -0.50 -14.68 -7.59
CA LEU A 20 -1.09 -13.45 -7.05
C LEU A 20 -2.56 -13.70 -6.76
N VAL A 21 -3.00 -13.46 -5.53
CA VAL A 21 -4.39 -13.66 -5.12
C VAL A 21 -5.01 -12.34 -4.74
N ILE A 22 -6.10 -11.96 -5.39
CA ILE A 22 -6.83 -10.74 -5.08
C ILE A 22 -7.56 -10.94 -3.75
N ARG A 23 -7.22 -10.13 -2.75
CA ARG A 23 -7.85 -10.13 -1.42
C ARG A 23 -8.92 -9.05 -1.28
N GLN A 24 -8.79 -7.94 -2.02
CA GLN A 24 -9.73 -6.82 -1.99
C GLN A 24 -9.92 -6.25 -3.39
N GLY A 25 -11.10 -5.69 -3.66
CA GLY A 25 -11.50 -5.14 -4.95
C GLY A 25 -12.60 -5.95 -5.63
N PRO A 26 -13.04 -5.54 -6.84
CA PRO A 26 -14.17 -6.15 -7.56
C PRO A 26 -13.97 -7.62 -7.90
N GLN A 27 -12.71 -8.06 -7.91
CA GLN A 27 -12.26 -9.39 -8.32
C GLN A 27 -11.75 -10.22 -7.13
N ALA A 28 -12.13 -9.88 -5.90
CA ALA A 28 -11.69 -10.58 -4.69
C ALA A 28 -11.95 -12.10 -4.76
N GLY A 29 -10.94 -12.88 -4.38
CA GLY A 29 -10.94 -14.34 -4.44
C GLY A 29 -10.32 -14.92 -5.71
N MET A 30 -10.11 -14.13 -6.77
CA MET A 30 -9.42 -14.61 -7.96
C MET A 30 -7.92 -14.75 -7.75
N SER A 31 -7.33 -15.76 -8.39
CA SER A 31 -5.90 -16.08 -8.31
C SER A 31 -5.28 -16.18 -9.69
N PHE A 32 -4.13 -15.55 -9.88
CA PHE A 32 -3.39 -15.50 -11.14
C PHE A 32 -2.02 -16.16 -10.94
N PRO A 33 -1.77 -17.34 -11.53
CA PRO A 33 -0.48 -18.00 -11.44
C PRO A 33 0.57 -17.27 -12.29
N LEU A 34 1.77 -17.09 -11.75
CA LEU A 34 2.90 -16.47 -12.45
C LEU A 34 3.71 -17.56 -13.17
N THR A 35 3.20 -17.98 -14.33
CA THR A 35 3.77 -19.07 -15.15
C THR A 35 4.89 -18.61 -16.08
N GLY A 36 4.91 -17.34 -16.48
CA GLY A 36 5.91 -16.76 -17.40
C GLY A 36 7.14 -16.16 -16.70
N ASN A 37 8.07 -15.63 -17.51
CA ASN A 37 9.18 -14.81 -17.01
C ASN A 37 8.72 -13.44 -16.50
N GLN A 38 7.61 -12.94 -17.06
CA GLN A 38 6.98 -11.68 -16.69
C GLN A 38 5.46 -11.84 -16.75
N ALA A 39 4.76 -11.03 -15.96
CA ALA A 39 3.33 -10.81 -16.05
C ALA A 39 3.06 -9.32 -15.86
N VAL A 40 2.27 -8.74 -16.75
CA VAL A 40 1.84 -7.34 -16.66
C VAL A 40 0.43 -7.30 -16.10
N MET A 41 0.19 -6.31 -15.23
CA MET A 41 -1.08 -6.11 -14.55
C MET A 41 -1.65 -4.73 -14.86
N GLY A 42 -2.95 -4.67 -15.09
CA GLY A 42 -3.67 -3.42 -15.32
C GLY A 42 -5.06 -3.65 -15.90
N ARG A 43 -5.79 -2.58 -16.21
CA ARG A 43 -7.16 -2.68 -16.74
C ARG A 43 -7.27 -2.94 -18.24
N GLU A 44 -6.16 -2.96 -18.97
CA GLU A 44 -6.18 -3.28 -20.40
C GLU A 44 -6.50 -4.76 -20.60
N GLU A 45 -7.36 -5.07 -21.57
CA GLU A 45 -7.65 -6.45 -21.94
C GLU A 45 -6.46 -7.10 -22.66
N GLY A 46 -6.30 -8.41 -22.51
CA GLY A 46 -5.20 -9.15 -23.14
C GLY A 46 -3.88 -9.15 -22.35
N LEU A 47 -3.86 -8.55 -21.15
CA LEU A 47 -2.75 -8.70 -20.21
C LEU A 47 -2.83 -10.05 -19.48
N GLU A 48 -1.71 -10.49 -18.91
CA GLU A 48 -1.66 -11.71 -18.09
C GLU A 48 -2.54 -11.60 -16.84
N ILE A 49 -2.67 -10.38 -16.30
CA ILE A 49 -3.49 -10.10 -15.13
C ILE A 49 -4.34 -8.86 -15.43
N VAL A 50 -5.60 -9.10 -15.79
CA VAL A 50 -6.57 -8.03 -16.08
C VAL A 50 -7.29 -7.63 -14.81
N LEU A 51 -7.05 -6.39 -14.36
CA LEU A 51 -7.68 -5.78 -13.20
C LEU A 51 -8.95 -5.03 -13.61
N GLN A 52 -10.10 -5.40 -13.05
CA GLN A 52 -11.35 -4.67 -13.19
C GLN A 52 -11.42 -3.52 -12.18
N ASP A 53 -10.40 -2.65 -12.23
CA ASP A 53 -10.27 -1.52 -11.33
C ASP A 53 -10.16 -0.22 -12.14
N PRO A 54 -11.14 0.70 -12.03
CA PRO A 54 -11.11 1.99 -12.71
C PRO A 54 -9.90 2.86 -12.35
N GLU A 55 -9.35 2.70 -11.14
CA GLU A 55 -8.18 3.44 -10.66
C GLU A 55 -6.85 2.79 -11.08
N SER A 56 -6.91 1.60 -11.67
CA SER A 56 -5.74 0.99 -12.29
C SER A 56 -5.47 1.60 -13.68
N SER A 57 -4.19 1.64 -14.03
CA SER A 57 -3.77 2.08 -15.36
C SER A 57 -3.89 0.93 -16.35
N ARG A 58 -3.92 1.22 -17.65
CA ARG A 58 -4.01 0.20 -18.71
C ARG A 58 -2.94 -0.88 -18.52
N ARG A 59 -1.69 -0.45 -18.42
CA ARG A 59 -0.53 -1.25 -18.00
C ARG A 59 0.02 -0.57 -16.76
N HIS A 60 -0.30 -1.09 -15.58
CA HIS A 60 -0.06 -0.42 -14.31
C HIS A 60 1.27 -0.85 -13.68
N ALA A 61 1.45 -2.15 -13.52
CA ALA A 61 2.66 -2.71 -12.94
C ALA A 61 3.06 -3.99 -13.68
N ARG A 62 4.32 -4.37 -13.58
CA ARG A 62 4.80 -5.68 -14.03
C ARG A 62 5.48 -6.42 -12.90
N VAL A 63 5.30 -7.73 -12.88
CA VAL A 63 6.04 -8.64 -12.02
C VAL A 63 6.88 -9.55 -12.91
N TYR A 64 8.15 -9.70 -12.61
CA TYR A 64 9.06 -10.51 -13.40
C TYR A 64 10.07 -11.24 -12.51
N TRP A 65 10.59 -12.36 -13.03
CA TRP A 65 11.60 -13.14 -12.35
C TRP A 65 13.00 -12.77 -12.86
N GLN A 66 13.86 -12.29 -11.97
CA GLN A 66 15.25 -11.97 -12.30
C GLN A 66 16.17 -12.35 -11.15
N ALA A 67 17.33 -12.92 -11.48
CA ALA A 67 18.40 -13.24 -10.53
C ALA A 67 17.96 -14.05 -9.30
N GLY A 68 16.96 -14.93 -9.43
CA GLY A 68 16.48 -15.76 -8.32
C GLY A 68 15.36 -15.14 -7.49
N HIS A 69 14.85 -13.97 -7.87
CA HIS A 69 13.84 -13.24 -7.12
C HIS A 69 12.68 -12.80 -8.03
N TYR A 70 11.48 -12.71 -7.45
CA TYR A 70 10.38 -11.99 -8.05
C TYR A 70 10.55 -10.50 -7.75
N ILE A 71 10.40 -9.68 -8.78
CA ILE A 71 10.53 -8.23 -8.71
C ILE A 71 9.24 -7.62 -9.26
N ILE A 72 8.72 -6.61 -8.57
CA ILE A 72 7.63 -5.76 -9.04
C ILE A 72 8.16 -4.39 -9.43
N GLU A 73 7.61 -3.83 -10.50
CA GLU A 73 7.94 -2.50 -10.96
C GLU A 73 6.67 -1.79 -11.46
N ASP A 74 6.52 -0.54 -11.05
CA ASP A 74 5.48 0.35 -11.56
C ASP A 74 5.82 0.80 -12.99
N MET A 75 4.85 0.75 -13.90
CA MET A 75 5.06 1.06 -15.32
C MET A 75 4.69 2.51 -15.68
N GLY A 76 4.78 3.44 -14.73
CA GLY A 76 4.35 4.82 -14.89
C GLY A 76 2.85 4.97 -14.68
N SER A 77 2.33 4.31 -13.65
CA SER A 77 0.92 4.37 -13.33
C SER A 77 0.49 5.72 -12.79
N THR A 78 -0.80 6.05 -12.91
CA THR A 78 -1.34 7.34 -12.47
C THR A 78 -1.40 7.47 -10.95
N ASN A 79 -1.81 6.40 -10.26
CA ASN A 79 -2.01 6.39 -8.80
C ASN A 79 -0.85 5.75 -8.03
N GLY A 80 0.13 5.19 -8.74
CA GLY A 80 1.24 4.45 -8.15
C GLY A 80 0.89 3.01 -7.77
N THR A 81 1.94 2.20 -7.64
CA THR A 81 1.88 0.85 -7.07
C THR A 81 2.36 0.89 -5.62
N PHE A 82 1.69 0.16 -4.73
CA PHE A 82 2.02 0.07 -3.31
C PHE A 82 2.43 -1.35 -2.95
N VAL A 83 3.47 -1.52 -2.14
CA VAL A 83 3.81 -2.81 -1.52
C VAL A 83 3.80 -2.65 -0.01
N ASN A 84 2.99 -3.47 0.67
CA ASN A 84 2.75 -3.42 2.11
C ASN A 84 2.33 -2.01 2.60
N GLY A 85 1.56 -1.29 1.79
CA GLY A 85 1.07 0.07 2.07
C GLY A 85 2.06 1.19 1.76
N ILE A 86 3.26 0.88 1.25
CA ILE A 86 4.29 1.86 0.89
C ILE A 86 4.35 1.98 -0.63
N GLN A 87 4.28 3.21 -1.15
CA GLN A 87 4.40 3.45 -2.59
C GLN A 87 5.82 3.12 -3.07
N ILE A 88 5.94 2.37 -4.16
CA ILE A 88 7.22 2.06 -4.78
C ILE A 88 7.59 3.15 -5.79
N THR A 89 8.87 3.51 -5.85
CA THR A 89 9.40 4.49 -6.81
C THR A 89 10.31 3.85 -7.87
N GLY A 90 10.48 2.53 -7.81
CA GLY A 90 11.29 1.74 -8.74
C GLY A 90 11.12 0.25 -8.49
N PRO A 91 11.95 -0.60 -9.13
CA PRO A 91 11.88 -2.05 -8.97
C PRO A 91 12.09 -2.47 -7.52
N GLN A 92 11.19 -3.31 -7.00
CA GLN A 92 11.23 -3.82 -5.62
C GLN A 92 11.13 -5.35 -5.61
N PHE A 93 11.88 -6.01 -4.74
CA PHE A 93 11.72 -7.44 -4.48
C PHE A 93 10.36 -7.74 -3.84
N LEU A 94 9.75 -8.84 -4.28
CA LEU A 94 8.55 -9.43 -3.69
C LEU A 94 8.91 -10.68 -2.89
N ASN A 95 8.42 -10.73 -1.66
CA ASN A 95 8.52 -11.86 -0.75
C ASN A 95 7.14 -12.49 -0.55
N ALA A 96 7.10 -13.80 -0.30
CA ALA A 96 5.86 -14.51 -0.03
C ALA A 96 5.09 -13.85 1.12
N GLY A 97 3.82 -13.55 0.90
CA GLY A 97 2.94 -12.83 1.83
C GLY A 97 2.82 -11.33 1.56
N ASP A 98 3.67 -10.74 0.72
CA ASP A 98 3.61 -9.31 0.43
C ASP A 98 2.27 -8.91 -0.20
N SER A 99 1.72 -7.80 0.30
CA SER A 99 0.50 -7.19 -0.22
C SER A 99 0.83 -6.12 -1.25
N ILE A 100 0.32 -6.26 -2.46
CA ILE A 100 0.46 -5.30 -3.56
C ILE A 100 -0.86 -4.55 -3.71
N GLY A 101 -0.83 -3.23 -3.56
CA GLY A 101 -1.96 -2.34 -3.77
C GLY A 101 -1.88 -1.65 -5.13
N ILE A 102 -2.98 -1.70 -5.86
CA ILE A 102 -3.19 -1.02 -7.15
C ILE A 102 -4.60 -0.43 -7.12
N GLY A 103 -4.73 0.90 -7.04
CA GLY A 103 -6.04 1.55 -6.92
C GLY A 103 -6.82 1.05 -5.69
N GLN A 104 -8.00 0.47 -5.93
CA GLN A 104 -8.85 -0.15 -4.91
C GLN A 104 -8.62 -1.67 -4.75
N THR A 105 -7.71 -2.23 -5.55
CA THR A 105 -7.42 -3.66 -5.58
C THR A 105 -6.19 -3.99 -4.75
N ALA A 106 -6.32 -4.95 -3.84
CA ALA A 106 -5.19 -5.49 -3.08
C ALA A 106 -4.95 -6.95 -3.46
N LEU A 107 -3.74 -7.26 -3.92
CA LEU A 107 -3.27 -8.59 -4.27
C LEU A 107 -2.28 -9.07 -3.21
N VAL A 108 -2.25 -10.37 -2.90
CA VAL A 108 -1.22 -10.97 -2.06
C VAL A 108 -0.39 -11.92 -2.89
N PHE A 109 0.93 -11.73 -2.84
CA PHE A 109 1.90 -12.58 -3.50
C PHE A 109 2.14 -13.85 -2.68
N GLN A 110 1.93 -15.01 -3.29
CA GLN A 110 2.12 -16.32 -2.67
C GLN A 110 3.13 -17.10 -3.47
N VAL A 111 4.00 -17.83 -2.77
CA VAL A 111 4.98 -18.74 -3.38
C VAL A 111 4.69 -20.14 -2.88
N ALA A 112 4.45 -21.08 -3.78
CA ALA A 112 4.42 -22.49 -3.44
C ALA A 112 5.88 -22.89 -3.15
N SER A 113 6.19 -23.02 -1.86
CA SER A 113 7.49 -23.51 -1.43
C SER A 113 7.69 -24.92 -1.98
N GLY A 114 8.68 -25.10 -2.84
CA GLY A 114 9.08 -26.40 -3.38
C GLY A 114 9.76 -27.32 -2.34
N GLY A 115 9.11 -27.55 -1.20
CA GLY A 115 9.34 -28.72 -0.35
C GLY A 115 8.20 -29.72 -0.53
N PRO A 116 8.37 -31.02 -0.18
CA PRO A 116 7.29 -31.98 -0.25
C PRO A 116 6.21 -31.66 0.80
N SER A 117 5.36 -30.69 0.50
CA SER A 117 4.09 -30.49 1.19
C SER A 117 3.10 -31.47 0.57
N ASN A 118 3.13 -32.72 1.03
CA ASN A 118 1.94 -33.56 1.05
C ASN A 118 0.95 -32.94 2.06
N VAL A 119 0.36 -31.82 1.65
CA VAL A 119 -0.85 -31.29 2.21
C VAL A 119 -1.57 -30.66 1.02
N ALA A 120 -2.47 -31.43 0.41
CA ALA A 120 -3.46 -30.84 -0.50
C ALA A 120 -4.15 -29.66 0.22
N PRO A 121 -4.65 -28.63 -0.49
CA PRO A 121 -5.56 -27.67 0.11
C PRO A 121 -6.83 -28.44 0.52
N GLN A 122 -6.84 -28.98 1.73
CA GLN A 122 -8.05 -29.46 2.37
C GLN A 122 -8.88 -28.19 2.61
N TYR A 123 -9.88 -27.97 1.77
CA TYR A 123 -11.04 -27.19 2.18
C TYR A 123 -11.62 -27.89 3.41
N GLN A 124 -11.24 -27.45 4.61
CA GLN A 124 -11.98 -27.76 5.82
C GLN A 124 -13.19 -26.82 5.80
N PRO A 125 -14.42 -27.30 5.56
CA PRO A 125 -15.58 -26.53 6.01
C PRO A 125 -15.40 -26.31 7.51
N ALA A 126 -15.57 -25.06 7.97
CA ALA A 126 -15.38 -24.68 9.36
C ALA A 126 -16.08 -25.69 10.29
N PRO A 127 -15.41 -26.22 11.33
CA PRO A 127 -16.10 -27.00 12.35
C PRO A 127 -17.18 -26.09 12.95
N VAL A 128 -18.43 -26.50 12.87
CA VAL A 128 -19.53 -25.89 13.63
C VAL A 128 -19.20 -26.12 15.12
N GLN A 129 -18.61 -25.11 15.75
CA GLN A 129 -18.46 -25.05 17.19
C GLN A 129 -19.63 -24.25 17.75
N ALA A 130 -20.51 -24.92 18.47
CA ALA A 130 -21.50 -24.25 19.32
C ALA A 130 -20.77 -23.35 20.34
N PRO A 131 -21.34 -22.18 20.71
CA PRO A 131 -20.65 -21.21 21.54
C PRO A 131 -20.43 -21.73 22.96
N PRO A 132 -19.19 -21.79 23.48
CA PRO A 132 -18.95 -21.87 24.90
C PRO A 132 -19.01 -20.46 25.50
N ALA A 133 -19.88 -20.31 26.49
CA ALA A 133 -20.01 -19.13 27.31
C ALA A 133 -18.73 -18.87 28.13
N GLY A 134 -18.38 -17.58 28.28
CA GLY A 134 -17.65 -17.07 29.46
C GLY A 134 -16.13 -16.87 29.35
N VAL A 135 -15.78 -15.59 29.11
CA VAL A 135 -14.68 -14.69 29.62
C VAL A 135 -13.59 -15.23 30.58
N PRO A 136 -12.45 -14.54 30.85
CA PRO A 136 -11.89 -13.31 30.25
C PRO A 136 -10.37 -13.36 29.88
N ALA A 137 -9.97 -12.38 29.07
CA ALA A 137 -8.66 -11.72 28.86
C ALA A 137 -7.35 -12.31 29.45
N SER A 138 -6.32 -12.44 28.58
CA SER A 138 -5.02 -11.76 28.78
C SER A 138 -4.11 -11.83 27.54
N GLY A 139 -3.63 -10.67 27.09
CA GLY A 139 -2.25 -10.46 26.65
C GLY A 139 -1.78 -11.06 25.32
N GLY A 140 -1.97 -10.30 24.24
CA GLY A 140 -1.20 -10.44 23.00
C GLY A 140 -1.10 -9.06 22.35
N SER A 141 0.03 -8.39 22.59
CA SER A 141 0.37 -7.07 22.08
C SER A 141 0.18 -6.98 20.57
N SER A 142 -0.84 -6.25 20.14
CA SER A 142 -0.93 -5.72 18.80
C SER A 142 0.18 -4.67 18.65
N ASP A 143 1.17 -4.95 17.81
CA ASP A 143 2.24 -4.02 17.48
C ASP A 143 1.65 -2.84 16.68
N ASN A 144 1.03 -1.90 17.40
CA ASN A 144 0.41 -0.70 16.86
C ASN A 144 1.49 0.33 16.49
N LYS A 145 2.20 0.05 15.38
CA LYS A 145 3.09 1.01 14.68
C LYS A 145 2.39 2.32 14.32
N TRP A 146 1.06 2.35 14.33
CA TRP A 146 0.22 3.55 14.17
C TRP A 146 0.41 4.61 15.25
N THR A 147 0.85 4.24 16.45
CA THR A 147 1.11 5.21 17.54
C THR A 147 2.34 6.08 17.25
N GLN A 148 3.28 5.59 16.45
CA GLN A 148 4.48 6.35 16.06
C GLN A 148 4.14 7.40 14.98
N TYR A 149 3.27 7.08 14.01
CA TYR A 149 2.92 8.02 12.95
C TYR A 149 2.01 9.19 13.40
N ALA A 150 1.14 8.96 14.38
CA ALA A 150 0.31 10.04 14.96
C ALA A 150 1.15 11.07 15.76
N LEU A 151 2.25 10.63 16.38
CA LEU A 151 3.12 11.50 17.17
C LEU A 151 4.03 12.38 16.30
N TYR A 152 4.53 11.85 15.17
CA TYR A 152 5.34 12.64 14.22
C TYR A 152 4.52 13.67 13.43
N GLY A 153 3.22 13.42 13.18
CA GLY A 153 2.33 14.39 12.55
C GLY A 153 2.04 15.61 13.44
N CYS A 154 1.72 15.39 14.72
CA CYS A 154 1.48 16.50 15.67
C CYS A 154 2.76 17.28 16.00
N GLY A 155 3.90 16.60 16.14
CA GLY A 155 5.18 17.25 16.44
C GLY A 155 5.65 18.20 15.33
N CYS A 156 5.46 17.81 14.06
CA CYS A 156 5.86 18.63 12.91
C CYS A 156 5.01 19.91 12.79
N LEU A 157 3.69 19.80 12.96
CA LEU A 157 2.80 20.97 12.93
C LEU A 157 3.13 21.96 14.05
N LEU A 158 3.40 21.47 15.26
CA LEU A 158 3.77 22.32 16.39
C LEU A 158 5.11 23.04 16.14
N LEU A 159 6.12 22.35 15.59
CA LEU A 159 7.40 22.94 15.24
C LEU A 159 7.28 24.03 14.16
N VAL A 160 6.49 23.79 13.11
CA VAL A 160 6.23 24.78 12.06
C VAL A 160 5.52 26.00 12.65
N THR A 161 4.52 25.82 13.51
CA THR A 161 3.82 26.94 14.17
C THR A 161 4.75 27.76 15.06
N ILE A 162 5.60 27.12 15.87
CA ILE A 162 6.58 27.82 16.71
C ILE A 162 7.57 28.60 15.84
N CYS A 163 8.07 27.98 14.78
CA CYS A 163 9.03 28.62 13.88
C CYS A 163 8.43 29.89 13.25
N VAL A 164 7.17 29.84 12.78
CA VAL A 164 6.45 31.00 12.24
C VAL A 164 6.21 32.09 13.29
N LEU A 165 5.87 31.72 14.53
CA LEU A 165 5.69 32.70 15.60
C LEU A 165 7.01 33.40 15.97
N LEU A 166 8.12 32.64 15.99
CA LEU A 166 9.43 33.20 16.27
C LEU A 166 9.92 34.12 15.15
N THR A 167 9.66 33.80 13.87
CA THR A 167 10.01 34.70 12.77
C THR A 167 9.20 35.99 12.80
N ILE A 168 7.90 35.93 13.13
CA ILE A 168 7.05 37.12 13.30
C ILE A 168 7.52 37.96 14.49
N ALA A 169 7.79 37.34 15.65
CA ALA A 169 8.29 38.05 16.82
C ALA A 169 9.65 38.71 16.56
N PHE A 170 10.55 38.03 15.85
CA PHE A 170 11.85 38.58 15.46
C PHE A 170 11.70 39.76 14.49
N LEU A 171 10.78 39.68 13.53
CA LEU A 171 10.47 40.81 12.64
C LEU A 171 9.91 42.02 13.40
N ILE A 172 9.06 41.81 14.40
CA ILE A 172 8.53 42.88 15.25
C ILE A 172 9.66 43.58 16.02
N ILE A 173 10.64 42.81 16.51
CA ILE A 173 11.78 43.35 17.27
C ILE A 173 12.78 44.08 16.36
N LEU A 174 13.05 43.57 15.15
CA LEU A 174 14.01 44.20 14.21
C LEU A 174 13.41 45.37 13.42
N TYR A 175 12.10 45.37 13.20
CA TYR A 175 11.41 46.36 12.37
C TYR A 175 10.21 46.96 13.11
N PRO A 176 10.42 47.69 14.21
CA PRO A 176 9.33 48.31 14.96
C PRO A 176 8.57 49.37 14.15
N GLU A 177 9.22 49.98 13.15
CA GLU A 177 8.65 51.08 12.36
C GLU A 177 7.66 50.66 11.27
N THR A 178 7.58 49.35 10.94
CA THR A 178 6.62 48.84 9.94
C THR A 178 5.22 48.59 10.52
N LEU A 179 5.05 48.69 11.84
CA LEU A 179 3.80 48.39 12.55
C LEU A 179 2.87 49.59 12.71
N ASP A 180 3.39 50.81 12.63
CA ASP A 180 2.57 52.02 12.81
C ASP A 180 1.56 52.20 11.65
N GLY A 181 1.94 51.80 10.43
CA GLY A 181 1.10 51.91 9.23
C GLY A 181 0.01 50.84 9.06
N LEU A 182 0.05 49.73 9.82
CA LEU A 182 -0.93 48.63 9.74
C LEU A 182 -1.99 48.68 10.83
N SER A 183 -1.80 49.52 11.85
CA SER A 183 -2.78 49.71 12.93
C SER A 183 -4.10 50.27 12.38
N GLN A 184 -4.07 51.20 11.42
CA GLN A 184 -5.30 51.80 10.87
C GLN A 184 -6.15 50.82 10.04
N VAL A 185 -5.54 49.83 9.39
CA VAL A 185 -6.25 48.89 8.48
C VAL A 185 -6.65 47.59 9.18
N GLY A 186 -5.91 47.19 10.23
CA GLY A 186 -6.16 45.94 10.96
C GLY A 186 -7.36 45.99 11.90
N TYR A 187 -7.65 47.14 12.53
CA TYR A 187 -8.78 47.26 13.45
C TYR A 187 -10.14 47.23 12.73
N ASP A 188 -10.23 47.75 11.51
CA ASP A 188 -11.47 47.74 10.72
C ASP A 188 -11.87 46.34 10.27
N ALA A 189 -10.90 45.50 9.88
CA ALA A 189 -11.16 44.12 9.46
C ALA A 189 -11.59 43.20 10.62
N LEU A 190 -11.05 43.41 11.81
CA LEU A 190 -11.37 42.61 12.99
C LEU A 190 -12.76 42.94 13.56
N VAL A 191 -13.20 44.20 13.49
CA VAL A 191 -14.55 44.63 13.90
C VAL A 191 -15.61 44.08 12.94
N LEU A 192 -15.32 44.02 11.64
CA LEU A 192 -16.20 43.43 10.62
C LEU A 192 -16.35 41.91 10.80
N ALA A 193 -15.25 41.19 11.07
CA ALA A 193 -15.29 39.76 11.35
C ALA A 193 -16.09 39.45 12.63
N HIS A 194 -15.96 40.27 13.67
CA HIS A 194 -16.70 40.08 14.92
C HIS A 194 -18.19 40.46 14.80
N MET A 195 -18.56 41.40 13.92
CA MET A 195 -19.96 41.72 13.62
C MET A 195 -20.65 40.62 12.81
N VAL A 196 -19.96 39.96 11.87
CA VAL A 196 -20.53 38.87 11.06
C VAL A 196 -20.78 37.62 11.91
N VAL A 197 -19.91 37.33 12.88
CA VAL A 197 -20.06 36.19 13.80
C VAL A 197 -21.19 36.39 14.81
N ASN A 198 -21.56 37.62 15.14
CA ASN A 198 -22.64 37.93 16.09
C ASN A 198 -24.03 38.08 15.46
N PHE A 199 -24.15 37.94 14.13
CA PHE A 199 -25.43 38.05 13.40
C PHE A 199 -25.92 36.71 12.83
N MET A 200 -25.22 35.59 13.10
CA MET A 200 -25.68 34.22 12.85
C MET A 200 -25.89 33.50 14.19
#